data_AF-A0A2V6NRU8-F1
#
_entry.id   AF-A0A2V6NRU8-F1
#
_cell.length_a   1.000
_cell.length_b   1.000
_cell.length_c   1.000
_cell.angle_alpha   90.00
_cell.angle_beta   90.00
_cell.angle_gamma   90.00
#
_symmetry.space_group_name_H-M   'P 1'
#
loop_
_entity.id
_entity.type
_entity.pdbx_description
1 polymer ?
#
loop_
_entity_poly.entity_id
_entity_poly.type
_entity_poly.pdbx_seq_one_letter_code
_entity_poly.pdbx_strand_id
1 'polypeptide(L)'
;MSLLLPQTRAGTVRSADLVSIHGDRYVDLLIALEGDAGPPVAGRVGADDCPESLVPGERVSVRFTMGVMVRVASEVGERGGRRPTA
;
A
#
# COMPACT_ATOMS: atom_id res chain seq x y z
N MET A 1 19.03 -4.25 -11.10
CA MET A 1 18.04 -3.96 -10.03
C MET A 1 18.61 -4.47 -8.72
N SER A 2 19.08 -3.62 -7.81
CA SER A 2 19.55 -4.08 -6.50
C SER A 2 18.37 -4.48 -5.63
N LEU A 3 18.21 -5.78 -5.41
CA LEU A 3 17.22 -6.36 -4.49
C LEU A 3 17.48 -5.96 -3.04
N LEU A 4 18.70 -5.50 -2.72
CA LEU A 4 19.15 -5.24 -1.35
C LEU A 4 18.74 -3.88 -0.80
N LEU A 5 18.43 -2.91 -1.66
CA LEU A 5 18.09 -1.55 -1.22
C LEU A 5 16.57 -1.40 -1.11
N PRO A 6 16.05 -0.67 -0.10
CA PRO A 6 14.66 -0.28 -0.07
C PRO A 6 14.29 0.48 -1.35
N GLN A 7 13.15 0.13 -1.95
CA GLN A 7 12.64 0.76 -3.16
C GLN A 7 11.22 1.23 -2.94
N THR A 8 10.88 2.43 -3.43
CA THR A 8 9.49 2.88 -3.49
C THR A 8 9.04 2.85 -4.94
N ARG A 9 7.92 2.19 -5.22
CA ARG A 9 7.32 2.12 -6.56
C ARG A 9 5.87 2.57 -6.50
N ALA A 10 5.44 3.35 -7.49
CA ALA A 10 4.03 3.67 -7.66
C ALA A 10 3.26 2.46 -8.21
N GLY A 11 2.00 2.36 -7.85
CA GLY A 11 1.10 1.33 -8.35
C GLY A 11 -0.36 1.67 -8.16
N THR A 12 -1.21 0.78 -8.66
CA THR A 12 -2.67 0.87 -8.57
C THR A 12 -3.21 -0.31 -7.80
N VAL A 13 -4.07 -0.05 -6.83
CA VAL A 13 -4.76 -1.08 -6.04
C VAL A 13 -5.69 -1.88 -6.94
N ARG A 14 -5.58 -3.20 -6.92
CA ARG A 14 -6.52 -4.14 -7.57
C ARG A 14 -7.45 -4.78 -6.57
N SER A 15 -6.95 -5.13 -5.39
CA SER A 15 -7.74 -5.56 -4.24
C SER A 15 -7.05 -5.14 -2.94
N ALA A 16 -7.87 -4.97 -1.90
CA ALA A 16 -7.43 -4.68 -0.55
C ALA A 16 -8.42 -5.35 0.41
N ASP A 17 -7.97 -6.41 1.07
CA ASP A 17 -8.81 -7.25 1.91
C ASP A 17 -8.27 -7.22 3.35
N LEU A 18 -9.09 -6.79 4.30
CA LEU A 18 -8.72 -6.77 5.71
C LEU A 18 -8.73 -8.19 6.27
N VAL A 19 -7.62 -8.61 6.88
CA VAL A 19 -7.47 -9.93 7.49
C VAL A 19 -7.07 -9.76 8.95
N SER A 20 -7.76 -10.47 9.84
CA SER A 20 -7.41 -10.54 11.26
C SER A 20 -6.75 -11.88 11.57
N ILE A 21 -5.55 -11.85 12.14
CA ILE A 21 -4.75 -13.04 12.45
C ILE A 21 -4.27 -12.92 13.89
N HIS A 22 -4.74 -13.81 14.76
CA HIS A 22 -4.37 -13.83 16.19
C HIS A 22 -4.60 -12.50 16.93
N GLY A 23 -5.55 -11.67 16.49
CA GLY A 23 -5.85 -10.37 17.10
C GLY A 23 -5.12 -9.19 16.44
N ASP A 24 -4.14 -9.45 15.59
CA ASP A 24 -3.48 -8.44 14.76
C ASP A 24 -4.26 -8.22 13.46
N ARG A 25 -4.24 -6.99 12.96
CA ARG A 25 -4.90 -6.61 11.69
C ARG A 25 -3.88 -6.44 10.59
N TYR A 26 -4.15 -7.04 9.45
CA TYR A 26 -3.36 -6.98 8.24
C TYR A 26 -4.25 -6.62 7.06
N VAL A 27 -3.63 -6.17 5.97
CA VAL A 27 -4.28 -5.96 4.69
C VAL A 27 -3.58 -6.84 3.66
N ASP A 28 -4.34 -7.75 3.06
CA ASP A 28 -3.92 -8.48 1.86
C ASP A 28 -4.16 -7.59 0.64
N LEU A 29 -3.10 -7.30 -0.10
CA LEU A 29 -3.09 -6.36 -1.20
C LEU A 29 -2.69 -7.04 -2.49
N LEU A 30 -3.34 -6.62 -3.57
CA LEU A 30 -2.90 -6.90 -4.93
C LEU A 30 -2.67 -5.58 -5.66
N ILE A 31 -1.42 -5.29 -6.03
CA ILE A 31 -1.02 -4.01 -6.62
C ILE A 31 -0.45 -4.20 -8.03
N ALA A 32 -1.02 -3.51 -9.02
CA ALA A 32 -0.41 -3.39 -10.33
C ALA A 32 0.64 -2.26 -10.31
N LEU A 33 1.92 -2.58 -10.46
CA LEU A 33 3.01 -1.60 -10.41
C LEU A 33 3.13 -0.81 -11.72
N GLU A 34 3.42 0.49 -11.61
CA GLU A 34 3.63 1.33 -12.80
C GLU A 34 4.95 1.00 -13.51
N GLY A 35 4.93 1.11 -14.84
CA GLY A 35 6.07 0.76 -15.69
C GLY A 35 6.39 -0.73 -15.74
N ASP A 36 5.55 -1.57 -15.11
CA ASP A 36 5.66 -3.02 -15.09
C ASP A 36 4.49 -3.63 -15.87
N ALA A 37 4.78 -4.29 -16.99
CA ALA A 37 3.76 -5.02 -17.76
C ALA A 37 3.46 -6.42 -17.18
N GLY A 38 4.08 -6.76 -16.04
CA GLY A 38 3.93 -8.04 -15.38
C GLY A 38 2.61 -8.19 -14.62
N PRO A 39 2.40 -9.38 -14.00
CA PRO A 39 1.24 -9.62 -13.16
C PRO A 39 1.25 -8.68 -11.94
N PRO A 40 0.08 -8.33 -11.38
CA PRO A 40 0.00 -7.60 -10.12
C PRO A 40 0.77 -8.33 -9.01
N VAL A 41 1.43 -7.56 -8.15
CA VAL A 41 2.20 -8.08 -7.01
C VAL A 41 1.26 -8.24 -5.83
N ALA A 42 1.25 -9.42 -5.24
CA ALA A 42 0.53 -9.70 -4.00
C ALA A 42 1.43 -9.44 -2.79
N GLY A 43 0.86 -8.91 -1.71
CA GLY A 43 1.57 -8.70 -0.46
C GLY A 43 0.62 -8.54 0.72
N ARG A 44 1.12 -8.89 1.91
CA ARG A 44 0.43 -8.63 3.17
C ARG A 44 1.22 -7.57 3.93
N VAL A 45 0.53 -6.55 4.41
CA VAL A 45 1.11 -5.50 5.26
C VAL A 45 0.31 -5.38 6.55
N GLY A 46 0.94 -4.92 7.62
CA GLY A 46 0.23 -4.56 8.84
C GLY A 46 -0.78 -3.45 8.54
N ALA A 47 -1.94 -3.47 9.21
CA ALA A 47 -2.95 -2.43 9.03
C ALA A 47 -2.42 -1.04 9.42
N ASP A 48 -1.48 -0.93 10.35
CA ASP A 48 -0.83 0.33 10.72
C ASP A 48 0.15 0.86 9.65
N ASP A 49 0.61 -0.02 8.75
CA ASP A 49 1.51 0.31 7.63
C ASP A 49 0.75 0.50 6.30
N CYS A 50 -0.59 0.54 6.36
CA CYS A 50 -1.48 0.62 5.22
C CYS A 50 -2.60 1.66 5.48
N PRO A 51 -3.04 2.43 4.48
CA PRO A 51 -4.20 3.29 4.64
C PRO A 51 -5.46 2.48 4.94
N GLU A 52 -6.30 2.97 5.86
CA GLU A 52 -7.47 2.26 6.38
C GLU A 52 -8.60 2.04 5.34
N SER A 53 -8.55 2.72 4.21
CA SER A 53 -9.65 2.76 3.22
C SER A 53 -9.14 2.77 1.78
N LEU A 54 -8.22 1.85 1.45
CA LEU A 54 -7.82 1.63 0.06
C LEU A 54 -8.95 1.01 -0.75
N VAL A 55 -9.25 1.60 -1.91
CA VAL A 55 -10.23 1.07 -2.86
C VAL A 55 -9.56 0.64 -4.16
N PRO A 56 -10.09 -0.38 -4.87
CA PRO A 56 -9.61 -0.74 -6.19
C PRO A 56 -9.62 0.47 -7.16
N GLY A 57 -8.53 0.65 -7.89
CA GLY A 57 -8.31 1.80 -8.77
C GLY A 57 -7.56 2.96 -8.11
N GLU A 58 -7.37 2.95 -6.78
CA GLU A 58 -6.60 3.98 -6.10
C GLU A 58 -5.11 3.88 -6.41
N ARG A 59 -4.47 5.04 -6.56
CA ARG A 59 -3.04 5.18 -6.79
C ARG A 59 -2.30 5.22 -5.47
N VAL A 60 -1.28 4.39 -5.34
CA VAL A 60 -0.50 4.22 -4.12
C VAL A 60 1.00 4.23 -4.39
N SER A 61 1.76 4.66 -3.40
CA SER A 61 3.20 4.45 -3.31
C SER A 61 3.48 3.24 -2.40
N VAL A 62 4.20 2.25 -2.91
CA VAL A 62 4.52 1.01 -2.19
C VAL A 62 6.01 0.95 -1.89
N ARG A 63 6.36 0.77 -0.62
CA ARG A 63 7.73 0.56 -0.19
C ARG A 63 8.03 -0.93 -0.13
N PHE A 64 9.09 -1.32 -0.80
CA PHE A 64 9.66 -2.66 -0.79
C PHE A 64 10.99 -2.67 -0.05
N THR A 65 11.21 -3.70 0.76
CA THR A 65 12.51 -4.04 1.33
C THR A 65 12.81 -5.49 0.99
N MET A 66 13.94 -5.76 0.34
CA MET A 66 14.27 -7.12 -0.12
C MET A 66 13.17 -7.77 -0.97
N GLY A 67 12.47 -6.97 -1.77
CA GLY A 67 11.35 -7.43 -2.60
C GLY A 67 10.02 -7.66 -1.87
N VAL A 68 9.96 -7.46 -0.55
CA VAL A 68 8.74 -7.62 0.26
C VAL A 68 8.06 -6.26 0.46
N MET A 69 6.74 -6.21 0.28
CA MET A 69 5.95 -5.02 0.63
C MET A 69 6.00 -4.80 2.13
N VAL A 70 6.50 -3.63 2.56
CA VAL A 70 6.59 -3.28 3.98
C VAL A 70 5.75 -2.07 4.35
N ARG A 71 5.30 -1.29 3.37
CA ARG A 71 4.43 -0.12 3.60
C ARG A 71 3.69 0.28 2.34
N VAL A 72 2.47 0.75 2.49
CA VAL A 72 1.68 1.37 1.43
C VAL A 72 1.22 2.75 1.87
N ALA A 73 1.22 3.71 0.96
CA ALA A 73 0.71 5.06 1.19
C ALA A 73 -0.19 5.47 0.02
N SER A 74 -1.37 6.02 0.32
CA SER A 74 -2.24 6.62 -0.68
C SER A 74 -1.60 7.86 -1.27
N GLU A 75 -1.67 8.02 -2.60
CA GLU A 75 -1.26 9.26 -3.26
C GLU A 75 -2.41 10.28 -3.33
N VAL A 76 -3.55 9.96 -2.71
CA VAL A 76 -4.66 10.90 -2.49
C VAL A 76 -4.17 11.97 -1.51
N GLY A 77 -3.88 13.15 -2.06
CA GLY A 77 -3.44 14.30 -1.28
C GLY A 77 -4.38 14.63 -0.12
N GLU A 78 -3.79 15.02 1.00
CA GLU A 78 -4.36 15.94 2.01
C GLU A 78 -5.85 16.23 1.86
N ARG A 79 -6.71 15.31 2.33
CA ARG A 79 -8.10 15.63 2.62
C ARG A 79 -8.48 15.03 3.96
N GLY A 80 -8.32 15.82 5.02
CA GLY A 80 -8.97 15.55 6.29
C GLY A 80 -8.24 15.96 7.56
N GLY A 81 -7.45 17.04 7.57
CA GLY A 81 -6.77 17.50 8.78
C GLY A 81 -6.91 19.00 9.02
N ARG A 82 -7.80 19.37 9.95
CA ARG A 82 -7.81 20.63 10.72
C ARG A 82 -8.47 21.86 10.08
N ARG A 83 -9.71 22.11 10.50
CA ARG A 83 -10.23 23.48 10.67
C ARG A 83 -10.07 23.83 12.16
N PRO A 84 -9.17 24.76 12.57
CA PRO A 84 -9.30 25.38 13.87
C PRO A 84 -10.41 26.43 13.74
N THR A 85 -11.55 26.19 14.35
CA THR A 85 -12.45 27.29 14.72
C THR A 85 -11.93 27.89 16.01
N ALA A 86 -11.90 29.22 15.98
CA ALA A 86 -11.39 30.17 16.96
C ALA A 86 -11.82 29.90 18.41
#